data_AF-A0A966WPA8-F1
#
_entry.id   AF-A0A966WPA8-F1
#
_cell.length_a   1.000
_cell.length_b   1.000
_cell.length_c   1.000
_cell.angle_alpha   90.00
_cell.angle_beta   90.00
_cell.angle_gamma   90.00
#
_symmetry.space_group_name_H-M   'P 1'
#
loop_
_entity.id
_entity.type
_entity.pdbx_description
1 polymer ?
#
loop_
_entity_poly.entity_id
_entity_poly.type
_entity_poly.pdbx_seq_one_letter_code
_entity_poly.pdbx_strand_id
1 'polypeptide(L)'
;QGKTADRAAELVDDAWAMVDAGCFSLMCEVTTQEVNEYLAQVLPVPVISLGAGLGAHGVHIITSDLMHLYEEHTPRHSKVYTDLIPIMEDVFTRYRDEVRDQIYPGPEHTVYMSDDEAIKFAKKMKWDWKLEQLDVKASRRGRKKTAKKTSLPARKTAKKVAKKVTKKR
;
A
#
# COMPACT_ATOMS: atom_id res chain seq x y z
N GLN A 1 31.82 6.48 -12.60
CA GLN A 1 33.11 7.18 -12.44
C GLN A 1 34.23 6.16 -12.24
N GLY A 2 35.51 6.54 -12.27
CA GLY A 2 36.62 5.61 -12.03
C GLY A 2 36.95 4.64 -13.18
N LYS A 3 36.65 5.03 -14.44
CA LYS A 3 36.90 4.19 -15.62
C LYS A 3 38.38 4.14 -16.06
N THR A 4 39.22 5.01 -15.52
CA THR A 4 40.67 5.04 -15.75
C THR A 4 41.38 4.94 -14.41
N ALA A 5 42.63 4.45 -14.40
CA ALA A 5 43.42 4.33 -13.17
C ALA A 5 43.61 5.69 -12.48
N ASP A 6 43.93 6.75 -13.23
CA ASP A 6 44.11 8.09 -12.67
C ASP A 6 42.83 8.59 -11.99
N ARG A 7 41.67 8.47 -12.66
CA ARG A 7 40.40 8.89 -12.05
C ARG A 7 40.00 8.00 -10.87
N ALA A 8 40.38 6.72 -10.87
CA ALA A 8 40.17 5.84 -9.73
C ALA A 8 41.01 6.27 -8.53
N ALA A 9 42.27 6.65 -8.73
CA ALA A 9 43.13 7.18 -7.68
C ALA A 9 42.59 8.49 -7.09
N GLU A 10 42.16 9.43 -7.94
CA GLU A 10 41.53 10.68 -7.47
C GLU A 10 40.29 10.42 -6.60
N LEU A 11 39.46 9.42 -6.95
CA LEU A 11 38.30 9.04 -6.14
C LEU A 11 38.67 8.44 -4.79
N VAL A 12 39.83 7.78 -4.69
CA VAL A 12 40.36 7.27 -3.43
C VAL A 12 40.81 8.42 -2.54
N ASP A 13 41.49 9.42 -3.10
CA ASP A 13 41.90 10.61 -2.38
C ASP A 13 40.67 11.40 -1.88
N ASP A 14 39.66 11.58 -2.73
CA ASP A 14 38.38 12.20 -2.36
C ASP A 14 37.72 11.45 -1.19
N ALA A 15 37.74 10.11 -1.21
CA ALA A 15 37.14 9.28 -0.17
C ALA A 15 37.87 9.42 1.18
N TRP A 16 39.21 9.43 1.19
CA TRP A 16 40.00 9.67 2.40
C TRP A 16 39.76 11.06 2.97
N ALA A 17 39.66 12.10 2.13
CA ALA A 17 39.34 13.44 2.59
C ALA A 17 38.00 13.51 3.34
N MET A 18 36.99 12.74 2.90
CA MET A 18 35.71 12.64 3.59
C MET A 18 35.82 11.90 4.93
N VAL A 19 36.65 10.86 5.00
CA VAL A 19 36.94 10.12 6.24
C VAL A 19 37.65 11.02 7.25
N ASP A 20 38.67 11.75 6.82
CA ASP A 20 39.42 12.69 7.67
C ASP A 20 38.53 13.85 8.16
N ALA A 21 37.54 14.25 7.37
CA ALA A 21 36.51 15.21 7.77
C ALA A 21 35.49 14.65 8.81
N GLY A 22 35.58 13.35 9.14
CA GLY A 22 34.75 12.71 10.15
C GLY A 22 33.46 12.09 9.63
N CYS A 23 33.36 11.76 8.33
CA CYS A 23 32.21 11.01 7.83
C CYS A 23 32.12 9.65 8.53
N PHE A 24 30.89 9.19 8.80
CA PHE A 24 30.67 7.89 9.46
C PHE A 24 30.49 6.74 8.46
N SER A 25 30.29 7.06 7.18
CA SER A 25 30.00 6.13 6.08
C SER A 25 30.16 6.85 4.75
N LEU A 26 30.45 6.11 3.69
CA LEU A 26 30.56 6.60 2.33
C LEU A 26 29.67 5.83 1.36
N MET A 27 29.15 6.52 0.35
CA MET A 27 28.37 5.90 -0.73
C MET A 27 29.09 6.08 -2.06
N CYS A 28 29.30 4.96 -2.76
CA CYS A 28 29.83 4.92 -4.10
C CYS A 28 28.68 4.86 -5.09
N GLU A 29 28.40 5.98 -5.76
CA GLU A 29 27.34 6.06 -6.78
C GLU A 29 27.91 5.91 -8.19
N VAL A 30 27.47 4.85 -8.89
CA VAL A 30 27.79 4.57 -10.30
C VAL A 30 29.30 4.65 -10.57
N THR A 31 30.13 4.21 -9.62
CA THR A 31 31.58 4.01 -9.79
C THR A 31 31.86 2.63 -10.38
N THR A 32 33.09 2.40 -10.85
CA THR A 32 33.55 1.06 -11.20
C THR A 32 33.54 0.15 -9.98
N GLN A 33 33.33 -1.15 -10.21
CA GLN A 33 33.28 -2.14 -9.13
C GLN A 33 34.63 -2.23 -8.41
N GLU A 34 35.72 -2.11 -9.16
CA GLU A 34 37.09 -2.16 -8.65
C GLU A 34 37.35 -1.04 -7.63
N VAL A 35 36.88 0.19 -7.91
CA VAL A 35 36.99 1.30 -6.96
C VAL A 35 36.15 1.04 -5.72
N ASN A 36 34.90 0.61 -5.90
CA ASN A 36 33.99 0.36 -4.79
C ASN A 36 34.49 -0.76 -3.86
N GLU A 37 35.02 -1.84 -4.43
CA GLU A 37 35.62 -2.95 -3.70
C GLU A 37 36.88 -2.53 -2.96
N TYR A 38 37.77 -1.76 -3.61
CA TYR A 38 38.98 -1.25 -2.98
C TYR A 38 38.64 -0.37 -1.77
N LEU A 39 37.74 0.61 -1.94
CA LEU A 39 37.34 1.51 -0.86
C LEU A 39 36.73 0.76 0.32
N ALA A 40 35.89 -0.25 0.07
CA ALA A 40 35.32 -1.07 1.13
C ALA A 40 36.39 -1.84 1.92
N GLN A 41 37.49 -2.25 1.29
CA GLN A 41 38.55 -2.99 1.97
C GLN A 41 39.49 -2.09 2.79
N VAL A 42 39.72 -0.84 2.37
CA VAL A 42 40.77 0.01 2.96
C VAL A 42 40.25 1.08 3.92
N LEU A 43 38.99 1.52 3.74
CA LEU A 43 38.45 2.59 4.58
C LEU A 43 37.99 2.05 5.94
N PRO A 44 38.17 2.82 7.02
CA PRO A 44 37.75 2.42 8.37
C PRO A 44 36.24 2.58 8.61
N VAL A 45 35.49 3.08 7.62
CA VAL A 45 34.04 3.34 7.70
C VAL A 45 33.27 2.45 6.73
N PRO A 46 31.98 2.16 6.97
CA PRO A 46 31.14 1.46 6.02
C PRO A 46 31.12 2.13 4.65
N VAL A 47 31.06 1.30 3.61
CA VAL A 47 30.98 1.73 2.20
C VAL A 47 29.73 1.11 1.62
N ILE A 48 28.89 1.93 1.00
CA ILE A 48 27.59 1.55 0.46
C ILE A 48 27.61 1.71 -1.06
N SER A 49 27.24 0.66 -1.78
CA SER A 49 27.14 0.69 -3.24
C SER A 49 25.77 1.21 -3.68
N LEU A 50 25.76 2.16 -4.61
CA LEU A 50 24.59 2.52 -5.41
C LEU A 50 24.98 2.39 -6.89
N GLY A 51 24.69 1.22 -7.46
CA GLY A 51 25.10 0.92 -8.84
C GLY A 51 26.61 0.81 -9.05
N ALA A 52 27.37 0.46 -8.00
CA ALA A 52 28.83 0.32 -8.01
C ALA A 52 29.30 -1.14 -7.82
N GLY A 53 28.47 -2.12 -8.16
CA GLY A 53 28.77 -3.55 -8.01
C GLY A 53 28.58 -4.07 -6.58
N LEU A 54 29.08 -5.29 -6.33
CA LEU A 54 28.82 -6.04 -5.09
C LEU A 54 29.92 -5.90 -4.01
N GLY A 55 31.05 -5.27 -4.32
CA GLY A 55 32.23 -5.22 -3.45
C GLY A 55 32.11 -4.31 -2.22
N ALA A 56 30.92 -3.78 -1.91
CA ALA A 56 30.68 -2.89 -0.77
C ALA A 56 30.16 -3.63 0.47
N HIS A 57 30.18 -2.97 1.63
CA HIS A 57 29.61 -3.47 2.88
C HIS A 57 28.07 -3.51 2.87
N GLY A 58 27.45 -2.71 2.01
CA GLY A 58 26.00 -2.66 1.84
C GLY A 58 25.62 -2.15 0.46
N VAL A 59 24.32 -2.20 0.18
CA VAL A 59 23.74 -1.71 -1.07
C VAL A 59 22.59 -0.74 -0.78
N HIS A 60 22.58 0.37 -1.50
CA HIS A 60 21.48 1.32 -1.53
C HIS A 60 20.83 1.29 -2.91
N ILE A 61 19.52 1.47 -2.94
CA ILE A 61 18.74 1.59 -4.16
C ILE A 61 17.50 2.42 -3.88
N ILE A 62 17.06 3.20 -4.86
CA ILE A 62 15.86 4.03 -4.71
C ILE A 62 14.64 3.12 -4.82
N THR A 63 13.72 3.23 -3.85
CA THR A 63 12.54 2.37 -3.77
C THR A 63 11.67 2.43 -5.02
N SER A 64 11.57 3.60 -5.65
CA SER A 64 10.85 3.77 -6.93
C SER A 64 11.38 2.86 -8.03
N ASP A 65 12.70 2.61 -8.06
CA ASP A 65 13.33 1.82 -9.10
C ASP A 65 13.09 0.33 -8.93
N LEU A 66 12.90 -0.12 -7.70
CA LEU A 66 12.48 -1.49 -7.40
C LEU A 66 11.04 -1.75 -7.88
N MET A 67 10.23 -0.69 -7.90
CA MET A 67 8.78 -0.74 -8.09
C MET A 67 8.32 -0.22 -9.47
N HIS A 68 9.24 0.15 -10.34
CA HIS A 68 8.95 0.75 -11.65
C HIS A 68 8.07 2.01 -11.57
N LEU A 69 8.29 2.90 -10.59
CA LEU A 69 7.49 4.12 -10.42
C LEU A 69 7.95 5.27 -11.32
N TYR A 70 8.19 4.99 -12.61
CA TYR A 70 8.57 5.96 -13.63
C TYR A 70 8.11 5.49 -15.02
N GLU A 71 7.82 6.42 -15.93
CA GLU A 71 7.20 6.10 -17.23
C GLU A 71 8.22 5.84 -18.35
N GLU A 72 9.40 6.47 -18.33
CA GLU A 72 10.26 6.52 -19.52
C GLU A 72 11.67 5.92 -19.34
N HIS A 73 12.27 6.00 -18.15
CA HIS A 73 13.68 5.61 -17.96
C HIS A 73 13.89 4.71 -16.74
N THR A 74 14.33 3.48 -16.98
CA THR A 74 14.91 2.61 -15.94
C THR A 74 16.41 2.86 -15.86
N PRO A 75 16.95 3.33 -14.72
CA PRO A 75 18.39 3.45 -14.55
C PRO A 75 19.08 2.10 -14.76
N ARG A 76 20.20 2.08 -15.48
CA ARG A 76 20.91 0.83 -15.85
C ARG A 76 21.29 -0.04 -14.65
N HIS A 77 21.56 0.57 -13.51
CA HIS A 77 21.97 -0.13 -12.30
C HIS A 77 20.80 -0.66 -11.48
N SER A 78 19.57 -0.28 -11.84
CA SER A 78 18.37 -0.66 -11.11
C SER A 78 17.81 -1.97 -11.63
N LYS A 79 17.30 -2.77 -10.70
CA LYS A 79 16.53 -3.98 -10.99
C LYS A 79 15.10 -3.74 -10.57
N VAL A 80 14.18 -3.77 -11.53
CA VAL A 80 12.74 -3.77 -11.25
C VAL A 80 12.36 -5.14 -10.69
N TYR A 81 11.80 -5.16 -9.49
CA TYR A 81 11.29 -6.38 -8.85
C TYR A 81 9.79 -6.56 -9.09
N THR A 82 9.06 -5.47 -9.24
CA THR A 82 7.63 -5.49 -9.58
C THR A 82 7.29 -4.21 -10.32
N ASP A 83 6.51 -4.32 -11.38
CA ASP A 83 5.92 -3.17 -12.04
C ASP A 83 4.63 -2.77 -11.32
N LEU A 84 4.67 -1.68 -10.54
CA LEU A 84 3.52 -1.20 -9.79
C LEU A 84 2.60 -0.30 -10.62
N ILE A 85 3.02 0.21 -11.79
CA ILE A 85 2.18 1.10 -12.60
C ILE A 85 0.81 0.46 -12.92
N PRO A 86 0.73 -0.73 -13.55
CA PRO A 86 -0.57 -1.32 -13.89
C PRO A 86 -1.40 -1.67 -12.65
N ILE A 87 -0.75 -1.98 -11.53
CA ILE A 87 -1.43 -2.28 -10.25
C ILE A 87 -2.06 -1.00 -9.68
N MET A 88 -1.31 0.09 -9.67
CA MET A 88 -1.79 1.39 -9.20
C MET A 88 -2.90 1.91 -10.10
N GLU A 89 -2.75 1.80 -11.42
CA GLU A 89 -3.79 2.15 -12.40
C GLU A 89 -5.09 1.40 -12.15
N ASP A 90 -5.04 0.08 -11.93
CA ASP A 90 -6.22 -0.73 -11.57
C ASP A 90 -6.86 -0.24 -10.26
N VAL A 91 -6.05 -0.03 -9.21
CA VAL A 91 -6.54 0.42 -7.90
C VAL A 91 -7.26 1.76 -8.02
N PHE A 92 -6.66 2.74 -8.70
CA PHE A 92 -7.26 4.06 -8.86
C PHE A 92 -8.47 4.05 -9.80
N THR A 93 -8.45 3.19 -10.82
CA THR A 93 -9.60 2.98 -11.71
C THR A 93 -10.80 2.43 -10.96
N ARG A 94 -10.62 1.36 -10.18
CA ARG A 94 -11.70 0.78 -9.38
C ARG A 94 -12.22 1.74 -8.32
N TYR A 95 -11.33 2.42 -7.62
CA TYR A 95 -11.73 3.44 -6.64
C TYR A 95 -12.55 4.57 -7.29
N ARG A 96 -12.07 5.10 -8.42
CA ARG A 96 -12.79 6.14 -9.18
C ARG A 96 -14.19 5.66 -9.56
N ASP A 97 -14.32 4.44 -10.05
CA ASP A 97 -15.58 3.89 -10.52
C ASP A 97 -16.54 3.66 -9.34
N GLU A 98 -16.08 3.10 -8.23
CA GLU A 98 -16.89 2.95 -7.01
C GLU A 98 -17.37 4.30 -6.43
N VAL A 99 -16.54 5.35 -6.50
CA VAL A 99 -16.95 6.69 -6.06
C VAL A 99 -17.98 7.29 -7.01
N ARG A 100 -17.79 7.18 -8.32
CA ARG A 100 -18.72 7.68 -9.34
C ARG A 100 -20.08 6.99 -9.25
N ASP A 101 -20.08 5.69 -9.00
CA ASP A 101 -21.27 4.86 -8.88
C ASP A 101 -21.89 4.91 -7.47
N GLN A 102 -21.33 5.72 -6.56
CA GLN A 102 -21.76 5.85 -5.16
C GLN A 102 -21.79 4.52 -4.39
N ILE A 103 -20.91 3.59 -4.75
CA ILE A 103 -20.68 2.32 -4.05
C ILE A 103 -19.76 2.55 -2.84
N TYR A 104 -18.68 3.32 -3.04
CA TYR A 104 -17.78 3.74 -1.98
C TYR A 104 -17.98 5.23 -1.63
N PRO A 105 -18.01 5.60 -0.33
CA PRO A 105 -17.93 4.73 0.84
C PRO A 105 -19.22 3.93 1.06
N GLY A 106 -19.05 2.63 1.33
CA GLY A 106 -20.13 1.73 1.74
C GLY A 106 -20.54 1.88 3.21
N PRO A 107 -21.58 1.16 3.68
CA PRO A 107 -22.02 1.22 5.07
C PRO A 107 -20.95 0.86 6.11
N GLU A 108 -20.07 -0.10 5.81
CA GLU A 108 -18.96 -0.50 6.65
C GLU A 108 -17.84 0.55 6.75
N HIS A 109 -17.77 1.44 5.75
CA HIS A 109 -16.83 2.57 5.70
C HIS A 109 -17.45 3.88 6.21
N THR A 110 -18.72 3.83 6.65
CA THR A 110 -19.48 5.02 7.06
C THR A 110 -19.82 4.98 8.55
N VAL A 111 -19.47 6.05 9.27
CA VAL A 111 -19.89 6.23 10.65
C VAL A 111 -21.29 6.87 10.66
N TYR A 112 -22.23 6.21 11.33
CA TYR A 112 -23.60 6.69 11.46
C TYR A 112 -23.92 7.12 12.89
N MET A 113 -24.68 8.21 13.04
CA MET A 113 -25.38 8.50 14.28
C MET A 113 -26.40 7.38 14.58
N SER A 114 -26.72 7.17 15.86
CA SER A 114 -27.93 6.42 16.21
C SER A 114 -29.16 7.14 15.65
N ASP A 115 -30.24 6.39 15.41
CA ASP A 115 -31.46 6.98 14.84
C ASP A 115 -32.01 8.12 15.73
N ASP A 116 -31.94 7.98 17.06
CA ASP A 116 -32.43 8.99 18.01
C ASP A 116 -31.61 10.28 17.97
N GLU A 117 -30.28 10.18 17.92
CA GLU A 117 -29.41 11.35 17.83
C GLU A 117 -29.52 12.03 16.45
N ALA A 118 -29.74 11.26 15.37
CA ALA A 118 -29.98 11.81 14.04
C ALA A 118 -31.29 12.64 14.00
N ILE A 119 -32.36 12.20 14.67
CA ILE A 119 -33.61 12.96 14.77
C ILE A 119 -33.41 14.25 15.59
N LYS A 120 -32.74 14.16 16.74
CA LYS A 120 -32.43 15.35 17.57
C LYS A 120 -31.61 16.36 16.78
N PHE A 121 -30.58 15.90 16.07
CA PHE A 121 -29.74 16.74 15.22
C PHE A 121 -30.57 17.43 14.13
N ALA A 122 -31.41 16.68 13.40
CA ALA A 122 -32.25 17.25 12.35
C ALA A 122 -33.23 18.30 12.89
N LYS A 123 -33.84 18.08 14.07
CA LYS A 123 -34.68 19.10 14.74
C LYS A 123 -33.88 20.34 15.13
N LYS A 124 -32.70 20.16 15.74
CA LYS A 124 -31.84 21.26 16.19
C LYS A 124 -31.41 22.16 15.02
N MET A 125 -31.18 21.57 13.86
CA MET A 125 -30.78 22.29 12.64
C MET A 125 -31.97 22.75 11.79
N LYS A 126 -33.22 22.50 12.21
CA LYS A 126 -34.43 22.77 11.40
C LYS A 126 -34.32 22.13 10.00
N TRP A 127 -33.86 20.88 9.94
CA TRP A 127 -33.63 20.14 8.71
C TRP A 127 -34.86 19.31 8.32
N ASP A 128 -35.91 19.99 7.84
CA ASP A 128 -37.25 19.42 7.66
C ASP A 128 -37.28 18.22 6.71
N TRP A 129 -36.62 18.30 5.56
CA TRP A 129 -36.53 17.19 4.60
C TRP A 129 -35.92 15.92 5.20
N LYS A 130 -34.95 16.06 6.13
CA LYS A 130 -34.33 14.90 6.77
C LYS A 130 -35.25 14.26 7.81
N LEU A 131 -36.05 15.05 8.51
CA LEU A 131 -37.03 14.57 9.47
C LEU A 131 -38.08 13.69 8.79
N GLU A 132 -38.59 14.13 7.64
CA GLU A 132 -39.53 13.34 6.82
C GLU A 132 -38.94 11.99 6.40
N GLN A 133 -37.68 11.97 5.95
CA GLN A 133 -37.01 10.73 5.56
C GLN A 133 -36.83 9.75 6.72
N LEU A 134 -36.47 10.26 7.91
CA LEU A 134 -36.25 9.42 9.08
C LEU A 134 -37.56 8.80 9.60
N ASP A 135 -38.67 9.52 9.51
CA ASP A 135 -40.00 9.03 9.90
C ASP A 135 -40.51 7.90 8.96
N VAL A 136 -40.31 8.08 7.65
CA VAL A 136 -40.60 7.03 6.64
C VAL A 136 -39.74 5.77 6.88
N LYS A 137 -38.48 5.94 7.31
CA LYS A 137 -37.59 4.81 7.62
C LYS A 137 -38.03 4.05 8.89
N ALA A 138 -38.47 4.76 9.93
CA ALA A 138 -38.97 4.19 11.18
C ALA A 138 -40.26 3.38 10.97
N SER A 139 -41.24 3.91 10.23
CA SER A 139 -42.51 3.23 9.92
C SER A 139 -42.31 1.94 9.11
N ARG A 140 -41.38 1.93 8.15
CA ARG A 140 -41.01 0.73 7.37
C ARG A 140 -40.33 -0.35 8.22
N ARG A 141 -39.44 0.02 9.16
CA ARG A 141 -38.83 -0.93 10.11
C ARG A 141 -39.86 -1.54 11.06
N GLY A 142 -40.84 -0.75 11.51
CA GLY A 142 -41.97 -1.21 12.32
C GLY A 142 -42.77 -2.31 11.62
N ARG A 143 -43.17 -2.09 10.36
CA ARG A 143 -43.87 -3.09 9.51
C ARG A 143 -43.08 -4.38 9.27
N LYS A 144 -41.77 -4.29 9.03
CA LYS A 144 -40.93 -5.50 8.85
C LYS A 144 -40.78 -6.30 10.16
N LYS A 145 -40.70 -5.65 11.32
CA LYS A 145 -40.63 -6.34 12.63
C LYS A 145 -41.96 -7.03 12.99
N THR A 146 -43.11 -6.42 12.72
CA THR A 146 -44.42 -7.09 12.91
C THR A 146 -44.60 -8.28 11.96
N ALA A 147 -44.24 -8.15 10.68
CA ALA A 147 -44.31 -9.25 9.72
C ALA A 147 -43.40 -10.45 10.08
N LYS A 148 -42.22 -10.20 10.67
CA LYS A 148 -41.29 -11.25 11.12
C LYS A 148 -41.70 -11.89 12.46
N LYS A 149 -42.49 -11.19 13.29
CA LYS A 149 -43.06 -11.72 14.54
C LYS A 149 -44.32 -12.56 14.31
N THR A 150 -45.07 -12.32 13.23
CA THR A 150 -46.27 -13.08 12.87
C THR A 150 -45.99 -14.41 12.15
N SER A 151 -44.73 -14.79 11.94
CA SER A 151 -44.37 -16.10 11.36
C SER A 151 -43.67 -17.01 12.38
N LEU A 152 -44.44 -17.82 13.12
CA LEU A 152 -44.05 -19.17 13.64
C LEU A 152 -45.29 -19.83 14.30
N PRO A 153 -45.45 -21.18 14.33
CA PRO A 153 -44.55 -22.23 13.83
C PRO A 153 -45.21 -23.26 12.88
N ALA A 154 -44.50 -23.72 11.85
CA ALA A 154 -44.90 -24.92 11.10
C ALA A 154 -44.05 -26.13 11.52
N ARG A 155 -44.69 -26.96 12.37
CA ARG A 155 -44.67 -28.43 12.48
C ARG A 155 -43.38 -29.22 12.20
N LYS A 156 -42.98 -29.99 13.22
CA LYS A 156 -42.13 -31.18 13.12
C LYS A 156 -42.71 -32.17 12.10
N THR A 157 -41.90 -32.60 11.13
CA THR A 157 -41.95 -33.95 10.54
C THR A 157 -40.54 -34.42 10.19
N ALA A 158 -40.25 -35.66 10.58
CA ALA A 158 -38.96 -36.30 10.55
C ALA A 158 -38.62 -36.95 9.19
N LYS A 159 -37.38 -37.49 9.14
CA LYS A 159 -36.74 -38.41 8.16
C LYS A 159 -35.97 -37.71 7.02
N LYS A 160 -34.80 -38.18 6.53
CA LYS A 160 -33.77 -39.18 6.92
C LYS A 160 -32.75 -39.18 5.73
N VAL A 161 -31.46 -39.48 5.97
CA VAL A 161 -30.45 -39.99 4.99
C VAL A 161 -29.87 -38.93 4.01
N ALA A 162 -28.57 -38.79 3.68
CA ALA A 162 -27.32 -39.53 3.95
C ALA A 162 -26.09 -38.60 3.87
N LYS A 163 -25.06 -38.93 4.66
CA LYS A 163 -23.64 -38.67 4.41
C LYS A 163 -23.15 -39.51 3.22
N LYS A 164 -22.28 -38.93 2.38
CA LYS A 164 -21.16 -39.51 1.57
C LYS A 164 -20.91 -38.53 0.40
N VAL A 165 -19.71 -38.14 -0.04
CA VAL A 165 -18.38 -38.76 -0.03
C VAL A 165 -17.34 -37.68 -0.34
N THR A 166 -16.16 -37.88 0.24
CA THR A 166 -14.87 -37.26 -0.04
C THR A 166 -14.31 -37.59 -1.45
N LYS A 167 -13.38 -36.75 -1.92
CA LYS A 167 -12.16 -37.10 -2.70
C LYS A 167 -12.15 -36.94 -4.24
N LYS A 168 -10.98 -36.45 -4.68
CA LYS A 168 -10.34 -36.32 -6.02
C LYS A 168 -10.63 -34.98 -6.73
N ARG A 169 -9.64 -34.16 -7.10
CA ARG A 169 -8.20 -34.38 -7.34
C ARG A 169 -7.33 -33.46 -6.51
#